data_AF-A0A4Y9XYZ9-F1
#
_entry.id   AF-A0A4Y9XYZ9-F1
#
_cell.length_a   1.000
_cell.length_b   1.000
_cell.length_c   1.000
_cell.angle_alpha   90.00
_cell.angle_beta   90.00
_cell.angle_gamma   90.00
#
_symmetry.space_group_name_H-M   'P 1'
#
loop_
_entity.id
_entity.type
_entity.pdbx_description
1 polymer ?
#
loop_
_entity_poly.entity_id
_entity_poly.type
_entity_poly.pdbx_seq_one_letter_code
_entity_poly.pdbx_strand_id
1 'polypeptide(L)'
;MFILTSISGDRDTGDPWRDATVSADNHTVASTPSQPIFVGDGFHCSDLKTSAAQVDPTIAKVQTAALGYMKTWLAEWRPAYHFKRDDFD
;
A
#
# COMPACT_ATOMS: atom_id res chain seq x y z
N MET A 1 9.22 1.18 2.18
CA MET A 1 8.58 -0.15 2.16
C MET A 1 7.23 0.03 1.51
N PHE A 2 7.07 -0.53 0.31
CA PHE A 2 5.90 -0.29 -0.53
C PHE A 2 4.69 -1.01 0.06
N ILE A 3 3.59 -0.29 0.21
CA ILE A 3 2.26 -0.90 0.29
C ILE A 3 2.04 -1.46 -1.12
N LEU A 4 2.38 -2.73 -1.31
CA LEU A 4 2.14 -3.43 -2.58
C LEU A 4 0.70 -3.92 -2.54
N THR A 5 -0.16 -3.12 -3.12
CA THR A 5 -1.61 -3.32 -3.22
C THR A 5 -1.92 -3.79 -4.63
N SER A 6 -2.30 -5.06 -4.76
CA SER A 6 -2.84 -5.62 -6.00
C SER A 6 -3.96 -6.66 -5.77
N ILE A 7 -5.21 -6.17 -5.84
CA ILE A 7 -6.20 -6.38 -6.93
C ILE A 7 -7.19 -7.58 -6.92
N SER A 8 -8.49 -7.26 -6.88
CA SER A 8 -9.70 -8.06 -7.17
C SER A 8 -9.93 -9.37 -6.40
N GLY A 9 -11.01 -9.37 -5.62
CA GLY A 9 -11.57 -10.56 -4.97
C GLY A 9 -12.39 -11.49 -5.87
N ASP A 10 -12.48 -11.26 -7.18
CA ASP A 10 -13.19 -12.16 -8.09
C ASP A 10 -12.42 -12.35 -9.42
N ARG A 11 -12.38 -13.62 -9.82
CA ARG A 11 -11.62 -14.20 -10.93
C ARG A 11 -11.93 -13.47 -12.25
N ASP A 12 -11.03 -12.61 -12.74
CA ASP A 12 -10.40 -12.78 -14.07
C ASP A 12 -9.76 -11.54 -14.74
N THR A 13 -9.83 -10.28 -14.29
CA THR A 13 -9.32 -9.18 -15.18
C THR A 13 -8.68 -7.91 -14.57
N GLY A 14 -8.48 -7.81 -13.26
CA GLY A 14 -8.03 -6.53 -12.66
C GLY A 14 -6.54 -6.20 -12.79
N ASP A 15 -5.62 -7.15 -12.54
CA ASP A 15 -4.18 -6.86 -12.59
C ASP A 15 -3.39 -8.04 -13.12
N PRO A 16 -2.74 -7.92 -14.29
CA PRO A 16 -1.87 -8.98 -14.78
C PRO A 16 -0.66 -9.25 -13.87
N TRP A 17 -0.33 -8.34 -12.94
CA TRP A 17 0.80 -8.50 -12.03
C TRP A 17 0.45 -9.14 -10.70
N ARG A 18 -0.82 -9.45 -10.42
CA ARG A 18 -1.26 -9.89 -9.09
C ARG A 18 -0.49 -11.09 -8.56
N ASP A 19 -0.35 -12.12 -9.38
CA ASP A 19 0.29 -13.38 -8.99
C ASP A 19 1.80 -13.25 -8.74
N ALA A 20 2.40 -12.10 -9.07
CA ALA A 20 3.81 -11.78 -8.81
C ALA A 20 4.01 -10.93 -7.54
N THR A 21 2.99 -10.78 -6.69
CA THR A 21 3.03 -9.93 -5.49
C THR A 21 2.82 -10.72 -4.19
N VAL A 22 3.00 -10.04 -3.06
CA VAL A 22 2.67 -10.58 -1.73
C VAL A 22 1.16 -10.70 -1.46
N SER A 23 0.31 -10.25 -2.39
CA SER A 23 -1.16 -10.37 -2.33
C SER A 23 -1.74 -11.41 -3.29
N ALA A 24 -0.89 -12.29 -3.85
CA ALA A 24 -1.29 -13.36 -4.74
C ALA A 24 -2.19 -14.42 -4.05
N ASP A 25 -3.21 -14.93 -4.75
CA ASP A 25 -4.12 -15.94 -4.19
C ASP A 25 -3.46 -17.31 -3.99
N ASN A 26 -2.45 -17.62 -4.81
CA ASN A 26 -1.72 -18.88 -4.78
C ASN A 26 -0.62 -18.92 -3.70
N HIS A 27 -0.38 -17.82 -2.98
CA HIS A 27 0.65 -17.73 -1.97
C HIS A 27 0.22 -16.85 -0.78
N THR A 28 -0.04 -17.48 0.36
CA THR A 28 -0.48 -16.76 1.56
C THR A 28 0.69 -16.16 2.33
N VAL A 29 0.77 -14.82 2.35
CA VAL A 29 1.69 -14.05 3.19
C VAL A 29 0.92 -13.42 4.34
N ALA A 30 1.44 -13.55 5.57
CA ALA A 30 0.83 -12.91 6.73
C ALA A 30 0.98 -11.38 6.68
N SER A 31 -0.12 -10.66 6.85
CA SER A 31 -0.11 -9.21 7.05
C SER A 31 0.43 -8.88 8.43
N THR A 32 1.36 -7.93 8.53
CA THR A 32 1.97 -7.51 9.80
C THR A 32 1.95 -5.99 9.96
N PRO A 33 2.15 -5.44 11.16
CA PRO A 33 2.20 -3.98 11.33
C PRO A 33 3.33 -3.28 10.56
N SER A 34 4.43 -3.99 10.29
CA SER A 34 5.55 -3.48 9.47
C SER A 34 5.36 -3.76 7.97
N GLN A 35 4.56 -4.76 7.60
CA GLN A 35 4.20 -5.11 6.23
C GLN A 35 2.69 -5.32 6.09
N PRO A 36 1.88 -4.25 6.19
CA PRO A 36 0.44 -4.37 6.07
C PRO A 36 0.07 -4.71 4.62
N ILE A 37 -0.75 -5.76 4.46
CA ILE A 37 -1.30 -6.20 3.17
C ILE A 37 -2.80 -5.94 3.18
N PHE A 38 -3.28 -5.15 2.21
CA PHE A 38 -4.69 -4.85 1.97
C PHE A 38 -4.98 -5.06 0.48
N VAL A 39 -6.19 -5.54 0.17
CA VAL A 39 -6.62 -5.83 -1.21
C VAL A 39 -7.93 -5.09 -1.48
N GLY A 40 -8.04 -4.50 -2.67
CA GLY A 40 -9.25 -3.88 -3.21
C GLY A 40 -9.41 -4.24 -4.69
N ASP A 41 -10.48 -3.79 -5.33
CA ASP A 41 -10.94 -4.25 -6.65
C ASP A 41 -10.41 -3.42 -7.83
N GLY A 42 -9.30 -2.68 -7.65
CA GLY A 42 -8.71 -1.81 -8.66
C GLY A 42 -7.92 -2.52 -9.78
N PHE A 43 -7.13 -1.75 -10.54
CA PHE A 43 -6.08 -2.22 -11.47
C PHE A 43 -4.69 -1.86 -10.95
N HIS A 44 -3.62 -2.25 -11.67
CA HIS A 44 -2.24 -2.07 -11.23
C HIS A 44 -1.98 -0.68 -10.63
N CYS A 45 -1.60 -0.65 -9.35
CA CYS A 45 -1.32 0.57 -8.59
C CYS A 45 -2.47 1.60 -8.51
N SER A 46 -3.74 1.18 -8.61
CA SER A 46 -4.87 2.13 -8.55
C SER A 46 -5.01 2.81 -7.20
N ASP A 47 -4.53 2.20 -6.12
CA ASP A 47 -4.43 2.81 -4.80
C ASP A 47 -3.48 4.02 -4.75
N LEU A 48 -2.51 4.12 -5.67
CA LEU A 48 -1.64 5.30 -5.77
C LEU A 48 -2.33 6.47 -6.49
N LYS A 49 -3.49 6.24 -7.10
CA LYS A 49 -4.27 7.26 -7.80
C LYS A 49 -5.42 7.75 -6.92
N THR A 50 -5.32 8.98 -6.41
CA THR A 50 -6.36 9.58 -5.54
C THR A 50 -7.74 9.64 -6.19
N SER A 51 -7.81 9.86 -7.52
CA SER A 51 -9.09 9.89 -8.23
C SER A 51 -9.78 8.53 -8.31
N ALA A 52 -9.05 7.42 -8.15
CA ALA A 52 -9.64 6.08 -8.19
C ALA A 52 -10.55 5.82 -6.97
N ALA A 53 -10.18 6.33 -5.79
CA ALA A 53 -11.02 6.26 -4.60
C ALA A 53 -12.33 7.05 -4.69
N GLN A 54 -12.47 7.95 -5.67
CA GLN A 54 -13.73 8.67 -5.92
C GLN A 54 -14.79 7.79 -6.58
N VAL A 55 -14.36 6.74 -7.28
CA VAL A 55 -15.24 5.87 -8.08
C VAL A 55 -15.27 4.43 -7.57
N ASP A 56 -14.29 4.03 -6.77
CA ASP A 56 -14.20 2.69 -6.18
C ASP A 56 -14.01 2.77 -4.64
N PRO A 57 -15.03 2.37 -3.85
CA PRO A 57 -14.95 2.42 -2.39
C PRO A 57 -13.97 1.39 -1.80
N THR A 58 -13.57 0.35 -2.52
CA THR A 58 -12.56 -0.61 -2.06
C THR A 58 -11.16 0.00 -2.12
N ILE A 59 -10.87 0.78 -3.16
CA ILE A 59 -9.64 1.57 -3.26
C ILE A 59 -9.61 2.64 -2.17
N ALA A 60 -10.73 3.30 -1.89
CA ALA A 60 -10.81 4.28 -0.80
C ALA A 60 -10.45 3.68 0.57
N LYS A 61 -10.90 2.44 0.84
CA LYS A 61 -10.53 1.71 2.07
C LYS A 61 -9.03 1.43 2.13
N VAL A 62 -8.44 0.96 1.03
CA VAL A 62 -6.99 0.69 0.93
C VAL A 62 -6.18 1.97 1.18
N GLN A 63 -6.52 3.07 0.51
CA GLN A 63 -5.85 4.37 0.70
C GLN A 63 -5.97 4.88 2.14
N THR A 64 -7.14 4.71 2.75
CA THR A 64 -7.36 5.12 4.15
C THR A 64 -6.51 4.30 5.11
N ALA A 65 -6.43 2.98 4.91
CA ALA A 65 -5.57 2.11 5.71
C ALA A 65 -4.08 2.49 5.55
N ALA A 66 -3.65 2.73 4.32
CA ALA A 66 -2.30 3.18 4.00
C ALA A 66 -1.92 4.45 4.76
N LEU A 67 -2.78 5.47 4.75
CA LEU A 67 -2.58 6.71 5.52
C LEU A 67 -2.50 6.45 7.03
N GLY A 68 -3.31 5.52 7.55
CA GLY A 68 -3.24 5.11 8.95
C GLY A 68 -1.87 4.54 9.34
N TYR A 69 -1.34 3.60 8.56
CA TYR A 69 -0.02 3.02 8.82
C TYR A 69 1.11 4.02 8.63
N MET A 70 1.07 4.83 7.56
CA MET A 70 2.06 5.89 7.35
C MET A 70 2.10 6.86 8.53
N LYS A 71 0.93 7.25 9.06
CA LYS A 71 0.84 8.09 10.27
C LYS A 71 1.49 7.41 11.48
N THR A 72 1.23 6.12 11.70
CA THR A 72 1.84 5.34 12.79
C THR A 72 3.35 5.29 12.65
N TRP A 73 3.87 4.92 11.48
CA TRP A 73 5.32 4.81 11.25
C TRP A 73 6.03 6.15 11.40
N LEU A 74 5.42 7.24 10.92
CA LEU A 74 5.97 8.59 11.13
C LEU A 74 6.00 8.98 12.61
N ALA A 75 5.01 8.59 13.39
CA ALA A 75 4.98 8.85 14.84
C ALA A 75 6.01 8.03 15.61
N GLU A 76 6.30 6.81 15.16
CA GLU A 76 7.31 5.92 15.74
C GLU A 76 8.73 6.29 15.33
N TRP A 77 8.90 6.91 14.16
CA TRP A 77 10.22 7.24 13.63
C TRP A 77 11.00 8.16 14.59
N ARG A 78 12.26 7.79 14.83
CA ARG A 78 13.22 8.55 15.62
C ARG A 78 14.49 8.74 14.77
N PRO A 79 14.80 9.96 14.31
CA PRO A 79 16.03 10.18 13.55
C PRO A 79 17.24 9.89 14.44
N ALA A 80 18.16 9.06 13.95
CA ALA A 80 19.43 8.79 14.64
C ALA A 80 20.35 10.03 14.64
N TYR A 81 20.18 10.90 13.64
CA TYR A 81 20.91 12.15 13.48
C TYR A 81 19.97 13.19 12.85
N HIS A 82 20.04 14.42 13.33
CA HIS A 82 19.32 15.54 12.74
C HIS A 82 20.23 16.22 11.70
N PHE A 83 20.36 15.59 10.52
CA PHE A 83 21.03 16.23 9.39
C PHE A 83 20.18 17.43 8.94
N LYS A 84 20.73 18.63 9.08
CA LYS A 84 20.21 19.81 8.42
C LYS A 84 20.68 19.77 6.97
N ARG A 85 19.87 20.31 6.08
CA ARG A 85 20.24 20.49 4.67
C ARG A 85 21.58 21.23 4.53
N ASP A 86 21.88 22.09 5.49
CA ASP A 86 23.08 22.94 5.54
C ASP A 86 24.34 22.18 6.00
N ASP A 87 24.25 20.91 6.42
CA ASP A 87 25.39 20.11 6.86
C ASP A 87 26.20 19.52 5.68
N PHE A 88 25.82 19.82 4.43
CA PHE A 88 26.40 19.26 3.21
C PHE A 88 27.04 20.31 2.26
N ASP A 89 27.15 21.57 2.72
CA ASP A 89 27.92 22.65 2.05
C ASP A 89 29.34 22.77 2.63
#